data_AF-A0A7Y5D3R2-F1
#
_entry.id   AF-A0A7Y5D3R2-F1
#
_cell.length_a   1.000
_cell.length_b   1.000
_cell.length_c   1.000
_cell.angle_alpha   90.00
_cell.angle_beta   90.00
_cell.angle_gamma   90.00
#
_symmetry.space_group_name_H-M   'P 1'
#
loop_
_entity.id
_entity.type
_entity.pdbx_description
1 polymer ?
#
loop_
_entity_poly.entity_id
_entity_poly.type
_entity_poly.pdbx_seq_one_letter_code
_entity_poly.pdbx_strand_id
1 'polypeptide(L)'
;MVIINFSDTKRQAFLRGFEKGLAAPVMLFGHFQAPNVNPIPHVTIQSIEIGEAMENDWKAIGTDLRNVIERHGKEYSSAEKHGNGALAK
;
A
#
# COMPACT_ATOMS: atom_id res chain seq x y z
N MET A 1 -11.22 -20.32 -5.64
CA MET A 1 -10.81 -19.06 -6.32
C MET A 1 -9.62 -19.36 -7.19
N VAL A 2 -9.79 -19.40 -8.51
CA VAL A 2 -8.75 -19.86 -9.45
C VAL A 2 -7.87 -18.66 -9.82
N ILE A 3 -6.81 -18.48 -9.06
CA ILE A 3 -5.90 -17.33 -9.15
C ILE A 3 -5.12 -17.39 -10.47
N ILE A 4 -5.10 -16.28 -11.21
CA ILE A 4 -4.23 -16.11 -12.38
C ILE A 4 -2.80 -16.03 -11.85
N ASN A 5 -1.93 -16.97 -12.24
CA ASN A 5 -0.55 -16.95 -11.84
C ASN A 5 0.30 -16.22 -12.90
N PHE A 6 0.80 -15.04 -12.55
CA PHE A 6 1.61 -14.20 -13.43
C PHE A 6 3.05 -14.71 -13.62
N SER A 7 3.48 -15.73 -12.86
CA SER A 7 4.77 -16.38 -13.07
C SER A 7 4.72 -17.45 -14.18
N ASP A 8 3.56 -17.70 -14.79
CA ASP A 8 3.41 -18.75 -15.80
C ASP A 8 4.04 -18.39 -17.15
N THR A 9 4.60 -19.38 -17.82
CA THR A 9 5.02 -19.24 -19.24
C THR A 9 3.80 -19.19 -20.16
N LYS A 10 3.94 -18.62 -21.37
CA LYS A 10 2.85 -18.52 -22.37
C LYS A 10 2.15 -19.87 -22.64
N ARG A 11 2.91 -20.97 -22.74
CA ARG A 11 2.37 -22.31 -22.95
C ARG A 11 1.54 -22.80 -21.76
N GLN A 12 2.02 -22.56 -20.55
CA GLN A 12 1.31 -22.95 -19.32
C GLN A 12 0.03 -22.13 -19.15
N ALA A 13 0.09 -20.82 -19.42
CA ALA A 13 -1.07 -19.95 -19.42
C ALA A 13 -2.14 -20.42 -20.42
N PHE A 14 -1.73 -20.82 -21.63
CA PHE A 14 -2.64 -21.38 -22.63
C PHE A 14 -3.29 -22.68 -22.16
N LEU A 15 -2.51 -23.66 -21.68
CA LEU A 15 -3.05 -24.95 -21.20
C LEU A 15 -4.03 -24.76 -20.05
N ARG A 16 -3.69 -23.91 -19.08
CA ARG A 16 -4.58 -23.58 -17.95
C ARG A 16 -5.83 -22.83 -18.41
N GLY A 17 -5.71 -21.93 -19.39
CA GLY A 17 -6.84 -21.22 -19.97
C GLY A 17 -7.79 -22.18 -20.71
N PHE A 18 -7.23 -23.12 -21.47
CA PHE A 18 -7.99 -24.12 -22.20
C PHE A 18 -8.73 -25.08 -21.25
N GLU A 19 -8.05 -25.60 -20.23
CA GLU A 19 -8.66 -26.45 -19.20
C GLU A 19 -9.81 -25.73 -18.47
N LYS A 20 -9.63 -24.44 -18.13
CA LYS A 20 -10.70 -23.61 -17.56
C LYS A 20 -11.87 -23.45 -18.52
N GLY A 21 -11.61 -23.26 -19.81
CA GLY A 21 -12.64 -23.17 -20.84
C GLY A 21 -13.50 -24.44 -20.92
N LEU A 22 -12.87 -25.61 -20.84
CA LEU A 22 -13.59 -26.89 -20.81
C LEU A 22 -14.36 -27.11 -19.50
N ALA A 23 -13.82 -26.66 -18.36
CA ALA A 23 -14.46 -26.80 -17.06
C ALA A 23 -15.59 -25.79 -16.81
N ALA A 24 -15.66 -24.68 -17.56
CA ALA A 24 -16.61 -23.60 -17.33
C ALA A 24 -18.10 -24.02 -17.41
N PRO A 25 -18.56 -24.83 -18.38
CA PRO A 25 -19.94 -25.31 -18.41
C PRO A 25 -20.27 -26.18 -17.20
N VAL A 26 -19.32 -27.02 -16.76
CA VAL A 26 -19.49 -27.86 -15.59
C VAL A 26 -19.63 -27.00 -14.33
N MET A 27 -18.88 -25.89 -14.23
CA MET A 27 -19.01 -24.91 -13.13
C MET A 27 -20.32 -24.12 -13.14
N LEU A 28 -20.92 -23.86 -14.31
CA LEU A 28 -22.17 -23.12 -14.45
C LEU A 28 -23.41 -23.98 -14.19
N PHE A 29 -23.39 -25.24 -14.60
CA PHE A 29 -24.56 -26.13 -14.56
C PHE A 29 -24.44 -27.27 -13.55
N GLY A 30 -23.25 -27.46 -12.97
CA GLY A 30 -23.03 -28.43 -11.92
C GLY A 30 -23.63 -27.97 -10.59
N HIS A 31 -24.15 -28.91 -9.81
CA HIS A 31 -24.51 -28.65 -8.42
C HIS A 31 -23.24 -28.66 -7.57
N PHE A 32 -22.73 -27.48 -7.22
CA PHE A 32 -21.64 -27.33 -6.27
C PHE A 32 -22.19 -26.81 -4.95
N GLN A 33 -21.89 -27.52 -3.88
CA GLN A 33 -22.00 -26.94 -2.56
C GLN A 33 -20.82 -25.99 -2.37
N ALA A 34 -21.12 -24.71 -2.16
CA ALA A 34 -20.08 -23.77 -1.77
C ALA A 34 -19.42 -24.28 -0.48
N PRO A 35 -18.08 -24.28 -0.38
CA PRO A 35 -17.41 -24.68 0.84
C PRO A 35 -17.91 -23.79 1.98
N ASN A 36 -18.12 -24.38 3.15
CA ASN A 36 -18.49 -23.64 4.35
C ASN A 36 -17.33 -22.72 4.73
N VAL A 37 -17.44 -21.44 4.38
CA VAL A 37 -16.43 -20.43 4.67
C VAL A 37 -16.80 -19.72 5.96
N ASN A 38 -15.82 -19.56 6.84
CA ASN A 38 -15.99 -18.77 8.05
C ASN A 38 -16.36 -17.32 7.66
N PRO A 39 -17.40 -16.74 8.25
CA PRO A 39 -17.76 -15.36 7.99
C PRO A 39 -16.58 -14.45 8.34
N ILE A 40 -16.17 -13.63 7.37
CA ILE A 40 -15.13 -12.62 7.59
C ILE A 40 -15.78 -11.50 8.41
N PRO A 41 -15.17 -11.08 9.53
CA PRO A 41 -15.71 -9.99 10.32
C PRO A 41 -15.75 -8.71 9.48
N HIS A 42 -16.90 -8.07 9.43
CA HIS A 42 -17.03 -6.76 8.82
C HIS A 42 -16.25 -5.75 9.67
N VAL A 43 -15.28 -5.08 9.05
CA VAL A 43 -14.62 -3.94 9.67
C VAL A 43 -15.58 -2.76 9.56
N THR A 44 -16.13 -2.33 10.70
CA THR A 44 -16.88 -1.08 10.79
C THR A 44 -15.88 0.06 10.72
N ILE A 45 -15.79 0.72 9.56
CA ILE A 45 -15.06 1.97 9.44
C ILE A 45 -15.90 3.02 10.17
N GLN A 46 -15.42 3.48 11.33
CA GLN A 46 -16.03 4.63 12.00
C GLN A 46 -15.87 5.83 11.06
N SER A 47 -16.99 6.38 10.60
CA SER A 47 -16.97 7.59 9.79
C SER A 47 -16.57 8.75 10.71
N ILE A 48 -15.30 9.14 10.64
CA ILE A 48 -14.84 10.41 11.22
C ILE A 48 -15.48 11.51 10.36
N GLU A 49 -16.02 12.55 10.99
CA GLU A 49 -16.54 13.69 10.23
C GLU A 49 -15.40 14.32 9.42
N ILE A 50 -15.69 14.72 8.17
CA ILE A 50 -14.67 15.21 7.22
C ILE A 50 -13.82 16.34 7.83
N GLY A 51 -14.42 17.19 8.67
CA GLY A 51 -13.71 18.27 9.37
C GLY A 51 -12.64 17.77 10.35
N GLU A 52 -12.96 16.74 11.14
CA GLU A 52 -12.02 16.14 12.11
C GLU A 52 -10.91 15.37 11.40
N ALA A 53 -11.23 14.68 10.29
CA ALA A 53 -10.23 14.03 9.44
C ALA A 53 -9.24 15.05 8.85
N MET A 54 -9.74 16.16 8.32
CA MET A 54 -8.90 17.24 7.76
C MET A 54 -8.01 17.89 8.83
N GLU A 55 -8.53 18.15 10.03
CA GLU A 55 -7.73 18.71 11.11
C GLU A 55 -6.57 17.79 11.50
N ASN A 56 -6.85 16.49 11.64
CA ASN A 56 -5.86 15.47 11.96
C ASN A 56 -4.78 15.37 10.87
N ASP A 57 -5.17 15.39 9.60
CA ASP A 57 -4.23 15.35 8.47
C ASP A 57 -3.29 16.57 8.47
N TRP A 58 -3.84 17.78 8.65
CA TRP A 58 -3.03 19.00 8.72
C TRP A 58 -2.05 18.99 9.90
N LYS A 59 -2.48 18.47 11.05
CA LYS A 59 -1.63 18.32 12.23
C LYS A 59 -0.49 17.33 11.99
N ALA A 60 -0.75 16.22 11.28
CA ALA A 60 0.27 15.25 10.91
C ALA A 60 1.29 15.87 9.95
N ILE A 61 0.83 16.55 8.90
CA ILE A 61 1.69 17.26 7.93
C ILE A 61 2.58 18.29 8.64
N GLY A 62 2.00 19.13 9.50
CA GLY A 62 2.76 20.15 10.23
C GLY A 62 3.81 19.56 11.16
N THR A 63 3.50 18.43 11.80
CA THR A 63 4.45 17.72 12.67
C THR A 63 5.62 17.15 11.87
N ASP A 64 5.33 16.53 10.72
CA ASP A 64 6.36 15.96 9.84
C ASP A 64 7.28 17.05 9.29
N LEU A 65 6.70 18.16 8.82
CA LEU A 65 7.44 19.32 8.35
C LEU A 65 8.38 19.88 9.44
N ARG A 66 7.88 20.03 10.67
CA ARG A 66 8.70 20.48 11.80
C ARG A 66 9.87 19.52 12.05
N ASN A 67 9.63 18.22 12.03
CA ASN A 67 10.67 17.22 12.26
C ASN A 67 11.76 17.29 11.18
N VAL A 68 11.37 17.48 9.92
CA VAL A 68 12.31 17.69 8.79
C VAL A 68 13.14 18.95 8.99
N ILE A 69 12.52 20.06 9.37
CA ILE A 69 13.20 21.33 9.64
C ILE A 69 14.17 21.19 10.80
N GLU A 70 13.78 20.55 11.90
CA GLU A 70 14.66 20.36 13.05
C GLU A 70 15.85 19.45 12.74
N ARG A 71 15.65 18.44 11.90
CA ARG A 71 16.70 17.50 11.48
C ARG A 71 17.71 18.18 10.56
N HIS A 72 17.26 18.86 9.50
CA HIS A 72 18.14 19.46 8.50
C HIS A 72 18.59 20.89 8.83
N GLY A 73 17.83 21.62 9.62
CA GLY A 73 18.22 22.94 10.12
C GLY A 73 19.43 22.88 11.05
N LYS A 74 19.58 21.80 11.82
CA LYS A 74 20.80 21.55 12.64
C LYS A 74 22.04 21.24 11.79
N GLU A 75 21.86 20.60 10.64
CA GLU A 75 22.94 20.30 9.69
C GLU A 75 23.49 21.60 9.06
N TYR A 76 22.61 22.53 8.68
CA TYR A 76 23.02 23.85 8.16
C TYR A 76 23.74 24.72 9.19
N SER A 77 23.27 24.77 10.44
CA SER A 77 23.90 25.58 11.50
C SER A 77 25.28 25.05 11.92
N SER A 78 25.53 23.76 11.72
CA SER A 78 26.83 23.14 12.04
C SER A 78 27.87 23.34 10.93
N ALA A 79 27.44 23.44 9.67
CA ALA A 79 28.33 23.68 8.53
C ALA A 79 28.90 25.12 8.50
N GLU A 80 28.13 26.13 8.92
CA GLU A 80 28.62 27.52 8.98
C GLU A 80 29.68 27.74 10.08
N LYS A 81 29.64 26.99 11.18
CA LYS A 81 30.61 27.13 12.28
C LYS A 81 31.99 26.55 11.97
N HIS A 82 32.16 25.79 10.89
CA HIS A 82 33.46 25.22 10.48
C HIS A 82 34.05 25.84 9.20
N GLY A 83 33.35 26.75 8.53
CA GLY A 83 33.82 27.40 7.30
C GLY A 83 34.65 28.68 7.50
N ASN A 84 34.64 29.31 8.68
CA ASN A 84 35.15 30.68 8.86
C ASN A 84 36.50 30.79 9.60
N GLY A 85 37.32 29.72 9.57
CA GLY A 85 38.62 29.67 10.24
C GLY A 85 39.86 29.70 9.32
N ALA A 86 39.70 29.69 8.00
CA ALA A 86 40.81 29.53 7.06
C ALA A 86 40.84 30.65 6.02
N LEU A 87 41.06 31.89 6.45
CA LEU A 87 41.55 33.01 5.61
C LEU A 87 41.92 34.21 6.51
N ALA A 88 42.92 34.02 7.36
CA ALA A 88 43.65 35.11 8.01
C ALA A 88 45.07 34.64 8.32
N LYS A 89 45.96 34.74 7.33
CA LYS A 89 47.40 35.01 7.44
C LYS A 89 48.01 35.15 6.06
#